data_AF-A0A920VU95-F1
#
_entry.id   AF-A0A920VU95-F1
#
_cell.length_a   1.000
_cell.length_b   1.000
_cell.length_c   1.000
_cell.angle_alpha   90.00
_cell.angle_beta   90.00
_cell.angle_gamma   90.00
#
_symmetry.space_group_name_H-M   'P 1'
#
loop_
_entity.id
_entity.type
_entity.pdbx_description
1 polymer ?
#
loop_
_entity_poly.entity_id
_entity_poly.type
_entity_poly.pdbx_seq_one_letter_code
_entity_poly.pdbx_strand_id
1 'polypeptide(L)'
;MKKILFLALLFINFLVAEPRFEFNQTALDDYVHSIDGSYEYEVIKRVSGEGFTTYIVDLTSQTFLTKKDINRTKWKHWLIIVSPDQIKHTTGMLVIGGGDNDGSVPKEPDQLALEYAKATNSVVATLGMVPNQPLTFVGENKPRWEDAIIAYSWDKYLTTGEERWPLRMAMTKSAVAAMDTIQSVLLEEEE
;
A
#
# COMPACT_ATOMS: atom_id res chain seq x y z
N MET A 1 14.45 43.80 -30.66
CA MET A 1 14.11 42.39 -30.95
C MET A 1 13.92 41.67 -29.62
N LYS A 2 12.66 41.35 -29.27
CA LYS A 2 12.28 40.75 -27.97
C LYS A 2 12.70 39.28 -27.95
N LYS A 3 13.50 38.88 -26.96
CA LYS A 3 13.79 37.48 -26.65
C LYS A 3 12.53 36.85 -26.06
N ILE A 4 11.92 35.92 -26.78
CA ILE A 4 10.79 35.12 -26.29
C ILE A 4 11.40 33.95 -25.52
N LEU A 5 11.23 33.95 -24.20
CA LEU A 5 11.59 32.83 -23.34
C LEU A 5 10.46 31.79 -23.45
N PHE A 6 10.73 30.65 -24.05
CA PHE A 6 9.81 29.52 -24.09
C PHE A 6 9.87 28.82 -22.73
N LEU A 7 8.85 29.04 -21.89
CA LEU A 7 8.66 28.28 -20.67
C LEU A 7 7.93 26.98 -21.05
N ALA A 8 8.68 25.89 -21.18
CA ALA A 8 8.08 24.57 -21.34
C ALA A 8 7.53 24.13 -19.98
N LEU A 9 6.21 24.19 -19.80
CA LEU A 9 5.54 23.48 -18.71
C LEU A 9 5.60 21.98 -19.03
N LEU A 10 6.49 21.26 -18.35
CA LEU A 10 6.40 19.81 -18.22
C LEU A 10 5.19 19.51 -17.32
N PHE A 11 4.05 19.21 -17.93
CA PHE A 11 2.97 18.52 -17.25
C PHE A 11 3.40 17.05 -17.10
N ILE A 12 3.99 16.72 -15.96
CA ILE A 12 4.13 15.33 -15.55
C ILE A 12 2.73 14.88 -15.15
N ASN A 13 2.08 14.10 -16.02
CA ASN A 13 0.86 13.38 -15.65
C ASN A 13 1.26 12.28 -14.67
N PHE A 14 1.34 12.63 -13.38
CA PHE A 14 1.25 11.62 -12.35
C PHE A 14 -0.15 11.04 -12.45
N LEU A 15 -0.25 9.79 -12.91
CA LEU A 15 -1.44 8.94 -12.88
C LEU A 15 -1.77 8.57 -11.42
N VAL A 16 -1.83 9.55 -10.53
CA VAL A 16 -2.34 9.36 -9.19
C VAL A 16 -3.87 9.36 -9.31
N ALA A 17 -4.51 8.35 -8.74
CA ALA A 17 -5.96 8.30 -8.64
C ALA A 17 -6.42 9.44 -7.71
N GLU A 18 -6.62 10.63 -8.28
CA GLU A 18 -7.13 11.80 -7.56
C GLU A 18 -8.57 11.54 -7.06
N PRO A 19 -8.98 12.21 -5.96
CA PRO A 19 -10.36 12.15 -5.48
C PRO A 19 -11.34 12.41 -6.61
N ARG A 20 -12.39 11.58 -6.71
CA ARG A 20 -13.45 11.80 -7.70
C ARG A 20 -14.35 12.94 -7.24
N PHE A 21 -13.95 14.18 -7.53
CA PHE A 21 -14.66 15.42 -7.15
C PHE A 21 -16.12 15.51 -7.63
N GLU A 22 -16.54 14.62 -8.54
CA GLU A 22 -17.93 14.45 -8.97
C GLU A 22 -18.84 13.89 -7.87
N PHE A 23 -18.28 13.31 -6.80
CA PHE A 23 -19.01 12.76 -5.65
C PHE A 23 -18.67 13.50 -4.36
N ASN A 24 -19.62 13.51 -3.42
CA ASN A 24 -19.33 13.94 -2.05
C ASN A 24 -18.28 13.02 -1.45
N GLN A 25 -17.15 13.59 -1.04
CA GLN A 25 -16.09 12.83 -0.40
C GLN A 25 -16.53 12.37 0.99
N THR A 26 -16.22 11.13 1.31
CA THR A 26 -16.36 10.56 2.65
C THR A 26 -15.07 10.75 3.42
N ALA A 27 -15.12 10.56 4.75
CA ALA A 27 -13.91 10.52 5.57
C ALA A 27 -12.87 9.51 5.07
N LEU A 28 -13.31 8.40 4.45
CA LEU A 28 -12.41 7.40 3.88
C LEU A 28 -11.71 7.94 2.64
N ASP A 29 -12.43 8.64 1.76
CA ASP A 29 -11.85 9.24 0.56
C ASP A 29 -10.81 10.30 0.96
N ASP A 30 -11.13 11.17 1.91
CA ASP A 30 -10.21 12.19 2.42
C ASP A 30 -8.97 11.55 3.05
N TYR A 31 -9.16 10.49 3.83
CA TYR A 31 -8.06 9.79 4.49
C TYR A 31 -7.10 9.11 3.49
N VAL A 32 -7.65 8.40 2.51
CA VAL A 32 -6.89 7.65 1.51
C VAL A 32 -6.11 8.58 0.59
N HIS A 33 -6.73 9.66 0.11
CA HIS A 33 -6.07 10.61 -0.81
C HIS A 33 -5.19 11.65 -0.10
N SER A 34 -5.22 11.72 1.24
CA SER A 34 -4.30 12.60 1.98
C SER A 34 -2.85 12.19 1.74
N ILE A 35 -2.00 13.15 1.37
CA ILE A 35 -0.56 12.92 1.21
C ILE A 35 0.03 12.51 2.57
N ASP A 36 0.73 11.39 2.59
CA ASP A 36 1.49 10.94 3.76
C ASP A 36 2.98 11.06 3.48
N GLY A 37 3.66 11.96 4.21
CA GLY A 37 5.09 12.18 4.04
C GLY A 37 5.99 11.02 4.47
N SER A 38 5.42 9.93 5.00
CA SER A 38 6.14 8.70 5.31
C SER A 38 6.06 7.63 4.23
N TYR A 39 5.25 7.83 3.18
CA TYR A 39 5.20 6.91 2.04
C TYR A 39 6.57 6.82 1.36
N GLU A 40 7.10 5.61 1.28
CA GLU A 40 8.36 5.28 0.62
C GLU A 40 8.37 3.78 0.33
N TYR A 41 9.10 3.38 -0.72
CA TYR A 41 9.33 1.96 -0.99
C TYR A 41 10.76 1.71 -1.49
N GLU A 42 11.21 0.47 -1.34
CA GLU A 42 12.49 -0.01 -1.88
C GLU A 42 12.29 -1.43 -2.44
N VAL A 43 12.72 -1.65 -3.69
CA VAL A 43 12.81 -3.01 -4.26
C VAL A 43 14.04 -3.69 -3.67
N ILE A 44 13.84 -4.53 -2.66
CA ILE A 44 14.94 -5.17 -1.93
C ILE A 44 15.44 -6.45 -2.59
N LYS A 45 14.61 -7.10 -3.44
CA LYS A 45 14.99 -8.31 -4.16
C LYS A 45 14.21 -8.44 -5.46
N ARG A 46 14.92 -8.89 -6.50
CA ARG A 46 14.35 -9.33 -7.77
C ARG A 46 14.63 -10.81 -7.98
N VAL A 47 13.63 -11.56 -8.42
CA VAL A 47 13.75 -12.99 -8.75
C VAL A 47 13.17 -13.21 -10.15
N SER A 48 14.02 -13.52 -11.11
CA SER A 48 13.58 -13.89 -12.45
C SER A 48 13.35 -15.40 -12.55
N GLY A 49 12.31 -15.79 -13.27
CA GLY A 49 11.99 -17.18 -13.57
C GLY A 49 11.49 -17.34 -15.01
N GLU A 50 11.07 -18.55 -15.36
CA GLU A 50 10.56 -18.81 -16.72
C GLU A 50 9.18 -18.17 -16.92
N GLY A 51 9.15 -17.10 -17.73
CA GLY A 51 7.93 -16.39 -18.12
C GLY A 51 7.49 -15.32 -17.13
N PHE A 52 8.31 -14.97 -16.13
CA PHE A 52 7.96 -13.96 -15.13
C PHE A 52 9.19 -13.37 -14.41
N THR A 53 8.97 -12.20 -13.81
CA THR A 53 9.85 -11.58 -12.82
C THR A 53 9.05 -11.29 -11.54
N THR A 54 9.63 -11.59 -10.38
CA THR A 54 9.08 -11.23 -9.07
C THR A 54 9.92 -10.13 -8.42
N TYR A 55 9.25 -9.13 -7.86
CA TYR A 55 9.82 -8.05 -7.07
C TYR A 55 9.36 -8.20 -5.62
N ILE A 56 10.29 -8.13 -4.68
CA ILE A 56 10.00 -8.07 -3.24
C ILE A 56 10.34 -6.66 -2.79
N VAL A 57 9.34 -5.98 -2.23
CA VAL A 57 9.38 -4.56 -1.94
C VAL A 57 9.15 -4.33 -0.44
N ASP A 58 10.05 -3.57 0.19
CA ASP A 58 9.83 -2.97 1.52
C ASP A 58 9.00 -1.70 1.30
N LEU A 59 7.74 -1.73 1.71
CA LEU A 59 6.81 -0.61 1.55
C LEU A 59 6.49 0.01 2.91
N THR A 60 6.73 1.31 3.06
CA THR A 60 5.99 2.13 4.02
C THR A 60 4.77 2.73 3.35
N SER A 61 3.58 2.39 3.81
CA SER A 61 2.34 2.90 3.22
C SER A 61 1.91 4.24 3.82
N GLN A 62 2.01 4.39 5.14
CA GLN A 62 1.59 5.59 5.87
C GLN A 62 2.09 5.65 7.31
N THR A 63 1.73 6.72 8.00
CA THR A 63 1.70 6.79 9.47
C THR A 63 0.25 6.75 9.97
N PHE A 64 -0.06 5.77 10.81
CA PHE A 64 -1.36 5.63 11.46
C PHE A 64 -1.33 6.11 12.90
N LEU A 65 -2.31 6.94 13.28
CA LEU A 65 -2.44 7.55 14.59
C LEU A 65 -1.12 8.20 15.08
N THR A 66 -1.04 8.47 16.38
CA THR A 66 0.14 9.09 16.99
C THR A 66 0.71 8.21 18.09
N LYS A 67 1.92 8.55 18.55
CA LYS A 67 2.55 7.91 19.72
C LYS A 67 1.77 8.10 21.03
N LYS A 68 0.77 8.99 21.06
CA LYS A 68 -0.15 9.14 22.18
C LYS A 68 -1.29 8.11 22.15
N ASP A 69 -1.49 7.45 21.01
CA ASP A 69 -2.56 6.48 20.80
C ASP A 69 -2.02 5.05 20.80
N ILE A 70 -0.87 4.81 20.14
CA ILE A 70 -0.31 3.46 19.92
C ILE A 70 1.21 3.43 20.00
N ASN A 71 1.77 2.23 20.21
CA ASN A 71 3.21 1.99 20.36
C ASN A 71 4.01 2.09 19.05
N ARG A 72 3.41 1.77 17.89
CA ARG A 72 4.04 1.84 16.56
C ARG A 72 3.09 2.51 15.58
N THR A 73 3.52 3.62 14.97
CA THR A 73 2.69 4.42 14.07
C THR A 73 3.03 4.23 12.59
N LYS A 74 4.29 3.92 12.26
CA LYS A 74 4.72 3.70 10.87
C LYS A 74 4.22 2.34 10.38
N TRP A 75 3.51 2.31 9.25
CA TRP A 75 2.94 1.09 8.67
C TRP A 75 3.86 0.53 7.59
N LYS A 76 4.44 -0.65 7.88
CA LYS A 76 5.42 -1.34 7.04
C LYS A 76 4.86 -2.63 6.47
N HIS A 77 5.16 -2.92 5.21
CA HIS A 77 4.62 -4.05 4.48
C HIS A 77 5.68 -4.75 3.64
N TRP A 78 5.50 -6.06 3.49
CA TRP A 78 6.07 -6.79 2.37
C TRP A 78 5.07 -6.78 1.21
N LEU A 79 5.48 -6.19 0.09
CA LEU A 79 4.73 -6.24 -1.16
C LEU A 79 5.50 -7.13 -2.14
N ILE A 80 4.86 -8.19 -2.61
CA ILE A 80 5.42 -9.12 -3.59
C ILE A 80 4.68 -8.90 -4.90
N ILE A 81 5.38 -8.52 -5.96
CA ILE A 81 4.81 -8.22 -7.27
C ILE A 81 5.30 -9.27 -8.26
N VAL A 82 4.39 -10.00 -8.89
CA VAL A 82 4.72 -10.93 -9.97
C VAL A 82 4.27 -10.32 -11.30
N SER A 83 5.24 -10.04 -12.16
CA SER A 83 5.05 -9.52 -13.50
C SER A 83 5.35 -10.63 -14.52
N PRO A 84 4.39 -11.06 -15.37
CA PRO A 84 4.67 -11.97 -16.47
C PRO A 84 5.47 -11.26 -17.58
N ASP A 85 6.29 -12.00 -18.32
CA ASP A 85 7.10 -11.42 -19.42
C ASP A 85 6.23 -10.80 -20.53
N GLN A 86 4.99 -11.26 -20.65
CA GLN A 86 3.97 -10.67 -21.51
C GLN A 86 2.76 -10.25 -20.68
N ILE A 87 2.57 -8.94 -20.54
CA ILE A 87 1.39 -8.37 -19.89
C ILE A 87 0.32 -8.13 -20.97
N LYS A 88 -0.81 -8.84 -20.87
CA LYS A 88 -1.94 -8.74 -21.83
C LYS A 88 -3.09 -7.87 -21.34
N HIS A 89 -3.02 -7.40 -20.09
CA HIS A 89 -4.10 -6.68 -19.43
C HIS A 89 -3.57 -5.46 -18.69
N THR A 90 -4.32 -4.36 -18.76
CA THR A 90 -4.06 -3.13 -17.97
C THR A 90 -4.64 -3.20 -16.56
N THR A 91 -5.30 -4.32 -16.21
CA THR A 91 -5.84 -4.59 -14.88
C THR A 91 -5.07 -5.75 -14.27
N GLY A 92 -4.51 -5.52 -13.08
CA GLY A 92 -3.86 -6.55 -12.27
C GLY A 92 -4.75 -7.03 -11.13
N MET A 93 -4.26 -7.99 -10.37
CA MET A 93 -4.89 -8.48 -9.14
C MET A 93 -4.03 -8.17 -7.93
N LEU A 94 -4.63 -7.53 -6.92
CA LEU A 94 -4.02 -7.31 -5.61
C LEU A 94 -4.66 -8.25 -4.59
N VAL A 95 -3.86 -9.12 -3.99
CA VAL A 95 -4.23 -9.98 -2.87
C VAL A 95 -3.78 -9.30 -1.57
N ILE A 96 -4.72 -9.05 -0.66
CA ILE A 96 -4.42 -8.47 0.66
C ILE A 96 -4.35 -9.60 1.68
N GLY A 97 -3.20 -9.74 2.33
CA GLY A 97 -2.92 -10.74 3.34
C GLY A 97 -2.58 -10.13 4.70
N GLY A 98 -2.74 -10.95 5.74
CA GLY A 98 -2.36 -10.60 7.11
C GLY A 98 -0.86 -10.75 7.36
N GLY A 99 -0.51 -11.01 8.62
CA GLY A 99 0.86 -11.21 9.07
C GLY A 99 1.34 -10.12 10.00
N ASP A 100 2.40 -10.42 10.74
CA ASP A 100 2.93 -9.56 11.80
C ASP A 100 4.13 -8.76 11.29
N ASN A 101 4.35 -7.60 11.89
CA ASN A 101 5.42 -6.66 11.57
C ASN A 101 6.81 -7.09 12.06
N ASP A 102 6.94 -8.28 12.64
CA ASP A 102 8.20 -8.95 12.96
C ASP A 102 8.55 -10.07 11.95
N GLY A 103 7.73 -10.23 10.90
CA GLY A 103 7.95 -11.22 9.85
C GLY A 103 9.25 -11.00 9.08
N SER A 104 10.00 -12.07 8.86
CA SER A 104 11.22 -12.04 8.04
C SER A 104 10.89 -11.66 6.59
N VAL A 105 11.84 -11.03 5.91
CA VAL A 105 11.80 -10.79 4.45
C VAL A 105 11.35 -12.07 3.72
N PRO A 106 10.31 -12.02 2.87
CA PRO A 106 9.91 -13.14 2.04
C PRO A 106 11.08 -13.60 1.19
N LYS A 107 11.34 -14.91 1.16
CA LYS A 107 12.51 -15.45 0.46
C LYS A 107 12.18 -15.88 -0.97
N GLU A 108 10.95 -16.34 -1.17
CA GLU A 108 10.46 -16.92 -2.41
C GLU A 108 9.27 -16.14 -2.96
N PRO A 109 9.00 -16.23 -4.27
CA PRO A 109 7.76 -15.73 -4.85
C PRO A 109 6.54 -16.35 -4.16
N ASP A 110 5.45 -15.58 -4.10
CA ASP A 110 4.14 -16.12 -3.74
C ASP A 110 3.69 -17.07 -4.87
N GLN A 111 3.67 -18.37 -4.58
CA GLN A 111 3.38 -19.41 -5.56
C GLN A 111 1.98 -19.25 -6.17
N LEU A 112 1.00 -18.80 -5.37
CA LEU A 112 -0.36 -18.60 -5.86
C LEU A 112 -0.42 -17.37 -6.78
N ALA A 113 0.23 -16.27 -6.39
CA ALA A 113 0.35 -15.08 -7.23
C ALA A 113 1.04 -15.40 -8.57
N LEU A 114 2.08 -16.24 -8.54
CA LEU A 114 2.80 -16.71 -9.71
C LEU A 114 1.90 -17.51 -10.65
N GLU A 115 1.16 -18.49 -10.13
CA GLU A 115 0.23 -19.28 -10.93
C GLU A 115 -0.83 -18.41 -11.59
N TYR A 116 -1.39 -17.44 -10.86
CA TYR A 116 -2.37 -16.50 -11.40
C TYR A 116 -1.78 -15.56 -12.44
N ALA A 117 -0.58 -15.00 -12.21
CA ALA A 117 0.07 -14.12 -13.18
C ALA A 117 0.34 -14.84 -14.51
N LYS A 118 0.83 -16.08 -14.46
CA LYS A 118 1.08 -16.89 -15.66
C LYS A 118 -0.21 -17.31 -16.36
N ALA A 119 -1.23 -17.72 -15.62
CA ALA A 119 -2.51 -18.15 -16.19
C ALA A 119 -3.23 -16.99 -16.89
N THR A 120 -3.16 -15.79 -16.32
CA THR A 120 -3.89 -14.61 -16.80
C THR A 120 -3.08 -13.72 -17.73
N ASN A 121 -1.74 -13.82 -17.73
CA ASN A 121 -0.85 -12.83 -18.35
C ASN A 121 -1.15 -11.40 -17.84
N SER A 122 -1.42 -11.29 -16.54
CA SER A 122 -1.60 -10.00 -15.84
C SER A 122 -0.67 -9.92 -14.64
N VAL A 123 -0.39 -8.70 -14.18
CA VAL A 123 0.36 -8.47 -12.94
C VAL A 123 -0.48 -8.94 -11.76
N VAL A 124 0.14 -9.73 -10.88
CA VAL A 124 -0.49 -10.15 -9.61
C VAL A 124 0.45 -9.78 -8.48
N ALA A 125 -0.10 -9.15 -7.44
CA ALA A 125 0.67 -8.74 -6.27
C ALA A 125 0.02 -9.21 -4.97
N THR A 126 0.84 -9.53 -3.97
CA THR A 126 0.41 -9.83 -2.61
C THR A 126 0.94 -8.77 -1.66
N LEU A 127 0.03 -8.07 -0.97
CA LEU A 127 0.33 -7.10 0.08
C LEU A 127 0.14 -7.77 1.45
N GLY A 128 1.23 -7.98 2.18
CA GLY A 128 1.20 -8.53 3.54
C GLY A 128 1.11 -7.48 4.64
N MET A 129 0.98 -7.96 5.88
CA MET A 129 0.97 -7.14 7.10
C MET A 129 -0.18 -6.11 7.13
N VAL A 130 -1.36 -6.54 6.66
CA VAL A 130 -2.61 -5.78 6.75
C VAL A 130 -3.62 -6.58 7.59
N PRO A 131 -3.88 -6.20 8.85
CA PRO A 131 -3.43 -4.98 9.53
C PRO A 131 -1.97 -5.05 10.02
N ASN A 132 -1.40 -3.89 10.34
CA ASN A 132 -0.01 -3.74 10.75
C ASN A 132 0.22 -4.09 12.22
N GLN A 133 0.22 -5.38 12.53
CA GLN A 133 0.08 -5.93 13.88
C GLN A 133 1.36 -6.61 14.40
N PRO A 134 1.45 -6.94 15.70
CA PRO A 134 0.59 -6.47 16.79
C PRO A 134 0.67 -4.97 17.01
N LEU A 135 -0.38 -4.40 17.60
CA LEU A 135 -0.39 -3.03 18.14
C LEU A 135 -0.76 -3.03 19.62
N THR A 136 -0.09 -2.18 20.40
CA THR A 136 -0.46 -1.91 21.79
C THR A 136 -0.94 -0.47 21.89
N PHE A 137 -2.17 -0.29 22.36
CA PHE A 137 -2.75 1.03 22.58
C PHE A 137 -2.22 1.62 23.89
N VAL A 138 -2.04 2.93 23.93
CA VAL A 138 -1.58 3.64 25.13
C VAL A 138 -2.57 3.41 26.27
N GLY A 139 -2.05 3.04 27.44
CA GLY A 139 -2.84 2.67 28.61
C GLY A 139 -3.18 1.17 28.69
N GLU A 140 -2.86 0.39 27.66
CA GLU A 140 -2.94 -1.07 27.72
C GLU A 140 -1.56 -1.71 27.88
N ASN A 141 -1.52 -2.86 28.55
CA ASN A 141 -0.29 -3.65 28.76
C ASN A 141 -0.20 -4.87 27.84
N LYS A 142 -1.20 -5.08 26.97
CA LYS A 142 -1.29 -6.26 26.09
C LYS A 142 -1.39 -5.82 24.63
N PRO A 143 -0.59 -6.41 23.73
CA PRO A 143 -0.79 -6.23 22.30
C PRO A 143 -2.12 -6.83 21.83
N ARG A 144 -2.60 -6.32 20.70
CA ARG A 144 -3.79 -6.77 19.97
C ARG A 144 -3.42 -7.14 18.54
N TRP A 145 -4.19 -8.05 17.96
CA TRP A 145 -4.09 -8.54 16.58
C TRP A 145 -5.45 -8.51 15.91
N GLU A 146 -5.47 -8.42 14.58
CA GLU A 146 -6.62 -8.65 13.72
C GLU A 146 -7.90 -7.93 14.22
N ASP A 147 -8.98 -8.69 14.40
CA ASP A 147 -10.28 -8.22 14.85
C ASP A 147 -10.23 -7.54 16.21
N ALA A 148 -9.27 -7.86 17.10
CA ALA A 148 -9.14 -7.18 18.39
C ALA A 148 -8.65 -5.73 18.23
N ILE A 149 -7.82 -5.43 17.21
CA ILE A 149 -7.45 -4.05 16.88
C ILE A 149 -8.64 -3.35 16.22
N ILE A 150 -9.31 -4.03 15.28
CA ILE A 150 -10.48 -3.48 14.57
C ILE A 150 -11.57 -3.10 15.58
N ALA A 151 -11.95 -4.01 16.47
CA ALA A 151 -12.98 -3.77 17.48
C ALA A 151 -12.63 -2.61 18.40
N TYR A 152 -11.39 -2.54 18.90
CA TYR A 152 -10.93 -1.43 19.73
C TYR A 152 -11.01 -0.09 18.99
N SER A 153 -10.56 -0.07 17.74
CA SER A 153 -10.57 1.15 16.93
C SER A 153 -12.00 1.65 16.63
N TRP A 154 -12.96 0.74 16.46
CA TRP A 154 -14.37 1.09 16.30
C TRP A 154 -15.00 1.58 17.60
N ASP A 155 -14.68 0.96 18.75
CA ASP A 155 -15.14 1.46 20.06
C ASP A 155 -14.68 2.90 20.29
N LYS A 156 -13.43 3.24 19.94
CA LYS A 156 -12.94 4.62 19.99
C LYS A 156 -13.72 5.56 19.08
N TYR A 157 -13.96 5.18 17.82
CA TYR A 157 -14.75 6.00 16.92
C TYR A 157 -16.18 6.22 17.45
N LEU A 158 -16.84 5.18 17.94
CA LEU A 158 -18.21 5.28 18.45
C LEU A 158 -18.31 6.11 19.74
N THR A 159 -17.25 6.16 20.54
CA THR A 159 -17.23 6.90 21.81
C THR A 159 -16.73 8.34 21.65
N THR A 160 -15.81 8.63 20.72
CA THR A 160 -15.23 9.97 20.54
C THR A 160 -15.72 10.71 19.30
N GLY A 161 -16.23 9.98 18.30
CA GLY A 161 -16.60 10.51 16.99
C GLY A 161 -15.41 10.84 16.07
N GLU A 162 -14.16 10.58 16.47
CA GLU A 162 -12.99 10.93 15.66
C GLU A 162 -12.75 9.90 14.53
N GLU A 163 -12.93 10.31 13.28
CA GLU A 163 -12.85 9.47 12.07
C GLU A 163 -11.47 8.88 11.78
N ARG A 164 -10.42 9.37 12.46
CA ARG A 164 -9.06 8.82 12.36
C ARG A 164 -8.90 7.44 12.99
N TRP A 165 -9.82 7.02 13.88
CA TRP A 165 -9.66 5.81 14.66
C TRP A 165 -9.81 4.51 13.88
N PRO A 166 -10.87 4.29 13.06
CA PRO A 166 -11.14 2.98 12.50
C PRO A 166 -9.93 2.43 11.73
N LEU A 167 -9.42 1.28 12.16
CA LEU A 167 -8.21 0.66 11.59
C LEU A 167 -8.33 0.42 10.08
N ARG A 168 -9.56 0.17 9.61
CA ARG A 168 -9.86 -0.08 8.21
C ARG A 168 -9.50 1.09 7.29
N MET A 169 -9.47 2.32 7.81
CA MET A 169 -9.00 3.49 7.05
C MET A 169 -7.54 3.31 6.62
N ALA A 170 -6.68 2.94 7.59
CA ALA A 170 -5.28 2.64 7.34
C ALA A 170 -5.08 1.38 6.48
N MET A 171 -5.89 0.34 6.69
CA MET A 171 -5.84 -0.86 5.84
C MET A 171 -6.17 -0.54 4.37
N THR A 172 -7.18 0.28 4.11
CA THR A 172 -7.53 0.72 2.75
C THR A 172 -6.42 1.58 2.15
N LYS A 173 -5.85 2.50 2.92
CA LYS A 173 -4.73 3.33 2.44
C LYS A 173 -3.50 2.50 2.09
N SER A 174 -3.22 1.42 2.82
CA SER A 174 -2.16 0.48 2.47
C SER A 174 -2.39 -0.21 1.12
N ALA A 175 -3.64 -0.54 0.79
CA ALA A 175 -3.97 -1.10 -0.52
C ALA A 175 -3.73 -0.08 -1.65
N VAL A 176 -4.07 1.20 -1.44
CA VAL A 176 -3.80 2.26 -2.42
C VAL A 176 -2.31 2.50 -2.59
N ALA A 177 -1.56 2.63 -1.49
CA ALA A 177 -0.10 2.76 -1.54
C ALA A 177 0.56 1.59 -2.28
N ALA A 178 0.06 0.36 -2.10
CA ALA A 178 0.55 -0.80 -2.84
C ALA A 178 0.25 -0.72 -4.34
N MET A 179 -0.94 -0.26 -4.74
CA MET A 179 -1.28 -0.05 -6.16
C MET A 179 -0.36 1.00 -6.80
N ASP A 180 -0.13 2.12 -6.12
CA ASP A 180 0.80 3.16 -6.58
C ASP A 180 2.22 2.60 -6.74
N THR A 181 2.70 1.86 -5.72
CA THR A 181 4.03 1.22 -5.75
C THR A 181 4.15 0.21 -6.89
N ILE A 182 3.12 -0.59 -7.17
CA ILE A 182 3.12 -1.54 -8.31
C ILE A 182 3.31 -0.79 -9.62
N GLN A 183 2.59 0.31 -9.82
CA GLN A 183 2.72 1.09 -11.04
C GLN A 183 4.12 1.72 -11.15
N SER A 184 4.64 2.31 -10.08
CA SER A 184 5.97 2.92 -10.10
C SER A 184 7.08 1.90 -10.38
N VAL A 185 7.07 0.76 -9.69
CA VAL A 185 8.07 -0.30 -9.89
C VAL A 185 8.09 -0.83 -11.32
N LEU A 186 6.92 -0.98 -11.95
CA LEU A 186 6.84 -1.49 -13.33
C LEU A 186 7.17 -0.44 -14.38
N LEU A 187 6.91 0.85 -14.12
CA LEU A 187 7.29 1.94 -15.03
C LEU A 187 8.80 2.19 -15.01
N GLU A 188 9.43 2.15 -13.84
CA GLU A 188 10.90 2.30 -13.70
C GLU A 188 11.70 1.21 -14.43
N GLU A 189 11.08 0.06 -14.73
CA GLU A 189 11.69 -1.07 -15.44
C GLU A 189 11.60 -0.96 -16.97
N GLU A 190 10.73 -0.09 -17.49
CA GLU A 190 10.62 0.16 -18.93
C GLU A 190 11.62 1.21 -19.45
N GLU A 191 12.27 1.96 -18.55
CA GLU A 191 13.31 2.98 -18.85
C GLU A 191 14.74 2.42 -18.90
#